data_AF-A0A955YV16-F1
#
_entry.id   AF-A0A955YV16-F1
#
_cell.length_a   1.000
_cell.length_b   1.000
_cell.length_c   1.000
_cell.angle_alpha   90.00
_cell.angle_beta   90.00
_cell.angle_gamma   90.00
#
_symmetry.space_group_name_H-M   'P 1'
#
loop_
_entity.id
_entity.type
_entity.pdbx_description
1 polymer ?
#
loop_
_entity_poly.entity_id
_entity_poly.type
_entity_poly.pdbx_seq_one_letter_code
_entity_poly.pdbx_strand_id
1 'polypeptide(L)'
;LTDGGAPRPGRVAVVGADANEGDGNTPQNRNNRRIDWSSEEGFETSIVAQRMRRAKMKQALIEKHRLRRPAIERIEVLQQKLNDKLAPYGEEVSLLMQDREKDPNFSTVLTLTQDVTGILAESQDELDAIVGEPTKLEDKDSQVWNLIDLETFRPAAEALRKRTAEGTDSPPSEEGTEGNQAP
;
A
#
# COMPACT_ATOMS: atom_id res chain seq x y z
N LEU A 1 -48.85 30.43 35.23
CA LEU A 1 -49.58 30.91 34.03
C LEU A 1 -48.53 31.29 33.01
N THR A 2 -48.37 30.73 31.82
CA THR A 2 -49.05 29.71 30.97
C THR A 2 -47.96 29.30 29.95
N ASP A 3 -47.65 28.02 29.78
CA ASP A 3 -48.13 27.13 28.70
C ASP A 3 -48.06 27.69 27.27
N GLY A 4 -47.52 26.90 26.33
CA GLY A 4 -47.37 27.29 24.93
C GLY A 4 -46.54 26.30 24.10
N GLY A 5 -47.18 25.20 23.69
CA GLY A 5 -46.65 24.15 22.82
C GLY A 5 -46.31 24.57 21.38
N ALA A 6 -45.64 23.64 20.70
CA ALA A 6 -45.03 23.72 19.36
C ALA A 6 -45.95 24.08 18.19
N PRO A 7 -45.35 24.35 17.02
CA PRO A 7 -45.85 23.71 15.79
C PRO A 7 -44.74 23.03 14.96
N ARG A 8 -45.07 21.82 14.45
CA ARG A 8 -44.38 21.18 13.33
C ARG A 8 -44.84 21.82 12.01
N PRO A 9 -43.93 21.97 11.04
CA PRO A 9 -44.26 21.79 9.61
C PRO A 9 -43.23 20.85 8.97
N GLY A 10 -43.48 20.01 7.98
CA GLY A 10 -44.60 19.80 7.08
C GLY A 10 -44.03 18.96 5.94
N ARG A 11 -44.67 17.83 5.63
CA ARG A 11 -44.41 17.07 4.39
C ARG A 11 -44.68 17.98 3.20
N VAL A 12 -43.75 18.05 2.26
CA VAL A 12 -44.04 18.43 0.87
C VAL A 12 -43.65 17.26 -0.01
N ALA A 13 -44.64 16.67 -0.65
CA ALA A 13 -44.48 15.77 -1.78
C ALA A 13 -44.61 16.58 -3.07
N VAL A 14 -43.67 16.39 -3.99
CA VAL A 14 -43.78 16.69 -5.43
C VAL A 14 -43.09 15.50 -6.09
N VAL A 15 -43.80 14.44 -6.48
CA VAL A 15 -44.47 14.20 -7.77
C VAL A 15 -43.57 14.54 -8.99
N GLY A 16 -42.88 13.49 -9.46
CA GLY A 16 -42.86 13.02 -10.85
C GLY A 16 -42.28 13.91 -11.95
N ALA A 17 -41.23 13.43 -12.61
CA ALA A 17 -41.11 13.43 -14.07
C ALA A 17 -39.93 12.55 -14.52
N ASP A 18 -40.29 11.48 -15.22
CA ASP A 18 -39.63 10.89 -16.39
C ASP A 18 -38.20 10.34 -16.34
N ALA A 19 -38.13 9.09 -16.78
CA ALA A 19 -36.98 8.42 -17.31
C ALA A 19 -36.29 9.26 -18.40
N ASN A 20 -34.97 9.29 -18.36
CA ASN A 20 -34.18 9.50 -19.55
C ASN A 20 -33.01 8.52 -19.53
N GLU A 21 -33.15 7.43 -20.29
CA GLU A 21 -32.01 6.73 -20.88
C GLU A 21 -31.21 7.77 -21.68
N GLY A 22 -29.99 8.03 -21.22
CA GLY A 22 -29.15 9.08 -21.78
C GLY A 22 -27.68 8.81 -21.51
N ASP A 23 -27.11 7.98 -22.38
CA ASP A 23 -25.75 8.13 -22.91
C ASP A 23 -24.58 8.02 -21.91
N GLY A 24 -24.01 6.82 -21.85
CA GLY A 24 -22.81 6.46 -21.09
C GLY A 24 -21.52 7.05 -21.67
N ASN A 25 -21.44 8.38 -21.78
CA ASN A 25 -20.21 9.06 -22.20
C ASN A 25 -20.02 10.44 -21.56
N THR A 26 -20.01 10.50 -20.23
CA THR A 26 -19.54 11.70 -19.51
C THR A 26 -18.01 11.65 -19.38
N PRO A 27 -17.24 12.64 -19.88
CA PRO A 27 -15.77 12.68 -19.76
C PRO A 27 -15.24 12.71 -18.31
N GLN A 28 -16.12 12.90 -17.33
CA GLN A 28 -15.78 13.02 -15.91
C GLN A 28 -15.48 11.67 -15.22
N ASN A 29 -15.82 10.53 -15.82
CA ASN A 29 -15.58 9.21 -15.19
C ASN A 29 -14.18 8.62 -15.47
N ARG A 30 -13.33 9.28 -16.28
CA ARG A 30 -11.94 8.81 -16.51
C ARG A 30 -11.00 9.13 -15.36
N ASN A 31 -11.29 10.14 -14.55
CA ASN A 31 -10.40 10.61 -13.49
C ASN A 31 -10.52 9.82 -12.18
N ASN A 32 -11.39 8.82 -12.12
CA ASN A 32 -11.63 8.01 -10.93
C ASN A 32 -11.25 6.53 -11.13
N ARG A 33 -10.28 6.23 -12.00
CA ARG A 33 -9.55 4.96 -11.90
C ARG A 33 -8.84 4.95 -10.55
N ARG A 34 -9.51 4.39 -9.53
CA ARG A 34 -8.83 3.88 -8.35
C ARG A 34 -7.72 2.98 -8.89
N ILE A 35 -6.47 3.37 -8.67
CA ILE A 35 -5.34 2.51 -8.96
C ILE A 35 -5.59 1.26 -8.15
N ASP A 36 -5.83 0.16 -8.85
CA ASP A 36 -5.89 -1.14 -8.21
C ASP A 36 -4.44 -1.50 -7.86
N TRP A 37 -4.05 -1.17 -6.63
CA TRP A 37 -2.71 -1.43 -6.10
C TRP A 37 -2.37 -2.92 -6.04
N SER A 38 -3.36 -3.81 -6.18
CA SER A 38 -3.13 -5.26 -6.27
C SER A 38 -2.78 -5.73 -7.68
N SER A 39 -3.11 -4.94 -8.71
CA SER A 39 -2.80 -5.23 -10.11
C SER A 39 -1.31 -5.05 -10.44
N GLU A 40 -0.86 -5.69 -11.53
CA GLU A 40 0.48 -5.49 -12.08
C GLU A 40 0.77 -4.04 -12.43
N GLU A 41 -0.17 -3.40 -13.12
CA GLU A 41 -0.08 -1.98 -13.45
C GLU A 41 0.02 -1.08 -12.20
N GLY A 42 -0.70 -1.42 -11.13
CA GLY A 42 -0.64 -0.72 -9.85
C GLY A 42 0.71 -0.86 -9.14
N PHE A 43 1.32 -2.04 -9.18
CA PHE A 43 2.65 -2.26 -8.63
C PHE A 43 3.75 -1.54 -9.44
N GLU A 44 3.70 -1.60 -10.77
CA GLU A 44 4.64 -0.86 -11.62
C GLU A 44 4.53 0.65 -11.39
N THR A 45 3.30 1.16 -11.28
CA THR A 45 3.05 2.57 -10.95
C THR A 45 3.67 2.94 -9.60
N SER A 46 3.60 2.03 -8.62
CA SER A 46 4.21 2.22 -7.31
C SER A 46 5.74 2.25 -7.37
N ILE A 47 6.35 1.35 -8.15
CA ILE A 47 7.81 1.35 -8.38
C ILE A 47 8.25 2.68 -8.98
N VAL A 48 7.57 3.17 -10.02
CA VAL A 48 7.90 4.45 -10.66
C VAL A 48 7.76 5.60 -9.67
N ALA A 49 6.65 5.67 -8.94
CA ALA A 49 6.41 6.71 -7.94
C ALA A 49 7.51 6.70 -6.85
N GLN A 50 7.91 5.52 -6.38
CA GLN A 50 8.94 5.38 -5.37
C GLN A 50 10.32 5.79 -5.90
N ARG A 51 10.67 5.39 -7.14
CA ARG A 51 11.91 5.85 -7.79
C ARG A 51 11.97 7.38 -7.90
N MET A 52 10.84 8.02 -8.24
CA MET A 52 10.76 9.49 -8.29
C MET A 52 10.93 10.12 -6.92
N ARG A 53 10.28 9.59 -5.87
CA ARG A 53 10.47 10.08 -4.49
C ARG A 53 11.92 9.98 -4.05
N ARG A 54 12.57 8.86 -4.33
CA ARG A 54 13.98 8.63 -4.03
C ARG A 54 14.89 9.64 -4.74
N ALA A 55 14.67 9.87 -6.03
CA ALA A 55 15.42 10.86 -6.79
C ALA A 55 15.22 12.29 -6.22
N LYS A 56 13.97 12.64 -5.89
CA LYS A 56 13.63 13.93 -5.28
C LYS A 56 14.29 14.11 -3.91
N MET A 57 14.27 13.10 -3.06
CA MET A 57 14.97 13.09 -1.77
C MET A 57 16.47 13.32 -1.97
N LYS A 58 17.12 12.52 -2.83
CA LYS A 58 18.56 12.65 -3.08
C LYS A 58 18.91 14.07 -3.54
N GLN A 59 18.13 14.62 -4.47
CA GLN A 59 18.32 16.00 -4.93
C GLN A 59 18.12 17.02 -3.81
N ALA A 60 17.05 16.88 -3.01
CA ALA A 60 16.76 17.77 -1.89
C ALA A 60 17.89 17.73 -0.84
N LEU A 61 18.41 16.54 -0.52
CA LEU A 61 19.54 16.38 0.39
C LEU A 61 20.81 17.05 -0.16
N ILE A 62 21.10 16.87 -1.45
CA ILE A 62 22.23 17.53 -2.12
C ILE A 62 22.10 19.06 -2.05
N GLU A 63 20.92 19.60 -2.35
CA GLU A 63 20.69 21.04 -2.39
C GLU A 63 20.70 21.67 -0.99
N LYS A 64 19.97 21.06 -0.04
CA LYS A 64 19.76 21.59 1.31
C LYS A 64 21.00 21.46 2.18
N HIS A 65 21.66 20.31 2.15
CA HIS A 65 22.82 20.00 3.00
C HIS A 65 24.15 20.13 2.25
N ARG A 66 24.13 20.57 0.98
CA ARG A 66 25.31 20.74 0.14
C ARG A 66 26.19 19.50 0.12
N LEU A 67 25.56 18.33 0.03
CA LEU A 67 26.25 17.05 0.13
C LEU A 67 27.30 16.92 -0.96
N ARG A 68 28.50 16.49 -0.55
CA ARG A 68 29.60 16.20 -1.47
C ARG A 68 29.49 14.76 -1.98
N ARG A 69 30.19 14.49 -3.08
CA ARG A 69 30.22 13.15 -3.71
C ARG A 69 30.46 11.98 -2.74
N PRO A 70 31.39 12.05 -1.76
CA PRO A 70 31.55 10.96 -0.80
C PRO A 70 30.33 10.73 0.11
N ALA A 71 29.57 11.78 0.45
CA ALA A 71 28.35 11.63 1.23
C ALA A 71 27.21 11.01 0.39
N ILE A 72 27.13 11.38 -0.89
CA ILE A 72 26.16 10.79 -1.84
C ILE A 72 26.42 9.28 -1.99
N GLU A 73 27.68 8.87 -2.17
CA GLU A 73 28.07 7.45 -2.25
C GLU A 73 27.70 6.70 -0.96
N ARG A 74 27.88 7.32 0.22
CA ARG A 74 27.45 6.71 1.48
C ARG A 74 25.93 6.55 1.57
N ILE A 75 25.15 7.49 1.05
CA ILE A 75 23.68 7.34 0.97
C ILE A 75 23.30 6.19 0.03
N GLU A 76 24.04 5.98 -1.05
CA GLU A 76 23.80 4.84 -1.96
C GLU A 76 24.13 3.49 -1.32
N VAL A 77 25.22 3.42 -0.56
CA VAL A 77 25.56 2.23 0.24
C VAL A 77 24.49 1.99 1.31
N LEU A 78 24.03 3.03 2.00
CA LEU A 78 22.94 2.94 2.97
C LEU A 78 21.65 2.45 2.31
N GLN A 79 21.30 3.00 1.14
CA GLN A 79 20.15 2.56 0.36
C GLN A 79 20.23 1.07 0.05
N GLN A 80 21.37 0.58 -0.43
CA GLN A 80 21.54 -0.85 -0.72
C GLN A 80 21.36 -1.69 0.54
N LYS A 81 22.07 -1.33 1.62
CA LYS A 81 22.00 -2.03 2.91
C LYS A 81 20.58 -2.08 3.49
N LEU A 82 19.84 -0.97 3.43
CA LEU A 82 18.44 -0.90 3.85
C LEU A 82 17.59 -1.91 3.07
N ASN A 83 17.74 -1.92 1.74
CA ASN A 83 16.92 -2.79 0.89
C ASN A 83 17.30 -4.27 1.04
N ASP A 84 18.60 -4.59 1.22
CA ASP A 84 19.06 -5.95 1.53
C ASP A 84 18.47 -6.46 2.85
N LYS A 85 18.42 -5.59 3.88
CA LYS A 85 17.79 -5.91 5.16
C LYS A 85 16.28 -6.09 5.04
N LEU A 86 15.60 -5.30 4.20
CA LEU A 86 14.14 -5.35 4.05
C LEU A 86 13.65 -6.48 3.14
N ALA A 87 14.44 -6.90 2.15
CA ALA A 87 14.09 -7.94 1.18
C ALA A 87 13.42 -9.20 1.79
N PRO A 88 13.98 -9.86 2.84
CA PRO A 88 13.37 -11.07 3.41
C PRO A 88 11.97 -10.83 3.97
N TYR A 89 11.71 -9.65 4.54
CA TYR A 89 10.40 -9.32 5.10
C TYR A 89 9.30 -9.21 4.04
N GLY A 90 9.65 -8.90 2.80
CA GLY A 90 8.69 -8.93 1.69
C GLY A 90 8.16 -10.33 1.44
N GLU A 91 9.02 -11.34 1.53
CA GLU A 91 8.62 -12.74 1.40
C GLU A 91 7.74 -13.18 2.56
N GLU A 92 8.11 -12.81 3.80
CA GLU A 92 7.34 -13.13 5.00
C GLU A 92 5.94 -12.49 4.98
N VAL A 93 5.82 -11.23 4.55
CA VAL A 93 4.52 -10.57 4.37
C VAL A 93 3.70 -11.26 3.29
N SER A 94 4.31 -11.63 2.16
CA SER A 94 3.62 -12.40 1.11
C SER A 94 3.12 -13.76 1.60
N LEU A 95 3.88 -14.44 2.48
CA LEU A 95 3.45 -15.70 3.11
C LEU A 95 2.27 -15.49 4.06
N LEU A 96 2.28 -14.42 4.86
CA LEU A 96 1.16 -14.09 5.75
C LEU A 96 -0.12 -13.75 4.98
N MET A 97 0.00 -13.07 3.84
CA MET A 97 -1.15 -12.72 3.01
C MET A 97 -1.73 -13.89 2.21
N GLN A 98 -1.04 -15.04 2.19
CA GLN A 98 -1.47 -16.22 1.45
C GLN A 98 -2.65 -16.92 2.13
N ASP A 99 -2.62 -17.05 3.45
CA ASP A 99 -3.65 -17.77 4.20
C ASP A 99 -4.82 -16.84 4.53
N ARG A 100 -5.62 -16.46 3.52
CA ARG A 100 -6.78 -15.55 3.69
C ARG A 100 -7.84 -16.09 4.66
N GLU A 101 -7.82 -17.39 4.95
CA GLU A 101 -8.74 -18.06 5.86
C GLU A 101 -8.22 -18.09 7.30
N LYS A 102 -6.92 -17.86 7.53
CA LYS A 102 -6.35 -17.69 8.87
C LYS A 102 -5.95 -16.25 9.11
N ASP A 103 -6.51 -15.68 10.18
CA ASP A 103 -5.98 -14.44 10.71
C ASP A 103 -4.47 -14.59 10.97
N PRO A 104 -3.63 -13.65 10.49
CA PRO A 104 -2.21 -13.72 10.71
C PRO A 104 -1.95 -13.73 12.21
N ASN A 105 -1.05 -14.61 12.66
CA ASN A 105 -0.72 -14.71 14.08
C ASN A 105 -0.20 -13.35 14.56
N PHE A 106 -0.89 -12.77 15.55
CA PHE A 106 -0.57 -11.46 16.12
C PHE A 106 0.91 -11.36 16.54
N SER A 107 1.48 -12.42 17.10
CA SER A 107 2.89 -12.46 17.49
C SER A 107 3.82 -12.31 16.29
N THR A 108 3.49 -12.92 15.15
CA THR A 108 4.28 -12.83 13.92
C THR A 108 4.19 -11.42 13.34
N VAL A 109 2.99 -10.85 13.26
CA VAL A 109 2.81 -9.46 12.77
C VAL A 109 3.52 -8.44 13.65
N LEU A 110 3.47 -8.61 14.97
CA LEU A 110 4.17 -7.74 15.91
C LEU A 110 5.69 -7.83 15.73
N THR A 111 6.23 -9.05 15.58
CA THR A 111 7.66 -9.28 15.36
C THR A 111 8.13 -8.62 14.06
N LEU A 112 7.42 -8.87 12.95
CA LEU A 112 7.66 -8.22 11.66
C LEU A 112 7.65 -6.69 11.78
N THR A 113 6.68 -6.15 12.50
CA THR A 113 6.57 -4.71 12.70
C THR A 113 7.77 -4.18 13.49
N GLN A 114 8.17 -4.86 14.56
CA GLN A 114 9.32 -4.48 15.38
C GLN A 114 10.62 -4.53 14.58
N ASP A 115 10.82 -5.57 13.77
CA ASP A 115 12.03 -5.74 12.98
C ASP A 115 12.13 -4.68 11.87
N VAL A 116 11.05 -4.48 11.11
CA VAL A 116 11.01 -3.45 10.06
C VAL A 116 11.19 -2.05 10.66
N THR A 117 10.53 -1.74 11.78
CA THR A 117 10.71 -0.44 12.44
C THR A 117 12.11 -0.26 12.99
N GLY A 118 12.74 -1.31 13.52
CA GLY A 118 14.14 -1.30 13.95
C GLY A 118 15.09 -1.01 12.80
N ILE A 119 14.93 -1.69 11.65
CA ILE A 119 15.73 -1.45 10.45
C ILE A 119 15.60 -0.01 9.97
N LEU A 120 14.37 0.52 9.94
CA LEU A 120 14.12 1.90 9.54
C LEU A 120 14.73 2.90 10.51
N ALA A 121 14.60 2.69 11.82
CA ALA A 121 15.21 3.55 12.83
C ALA A 121 16.74 3.58 12.72
N GLU A 122 17.39 2.41 12.66
CA GLU A 122 18.84 2.30 12.45
C GLU A 122 19.30 3.00 11.18
N SER A 123 18.54 2.83 10.10
CA SER A 123 18.89 3.41 8.80
C SER A 123 18.66 4.93 8.77
N GLN A 124 17.70 5.45 9.54
CA GLN A 124 17.51 6.88 9.73
C GLN A 124 18.67 7.49 10.52
N ASP A 125 19.14 6.82 11.58
CA ASP A 125 20.31 7.27 12.35
C ASP A 125 21.57 7.30 11.47
N GLU A 126 21.77 6.29 10.61
CA GLU A 126 22.87 6.26 9.65
C GLU A 126 22.76 7.39 8.60
N LEU A 127 21.55 7.69 8.14
CA LEU A 127 21.29 8.80 7.22
C LEU A 127 21.63 10.15 7.87
N ASP A 128 21.14 10.37 9.10
CA ASP A 128 21.39 11.58 9.88
C ASP A 128 22.89 11.77 10.13
N ALA A 129 23.62 10.68 10.40
CA ALA A 129 25.08 10.71 10.55
C ALA A 129 25.81 11.05 9.24
N ILE A 130 25.28 10.70 8.07
CA ILE A 130 25.85 11.08 6.77
C ILE A 130 25.55 12.54 6.44
N VAL A 131 24.33 12.99 6.73
CA VAL A 131 23.86 14.36 6.47
C VAL A 131 24.49 15.35 7.47
N GLY A 132 24.84 14.89 8.67
CA GLY A 132 25.52 15.66 9.72
C GLY A 132 24.58 16.41 10.65
N GLU A 133 23.27 16.30 10.45
CA GLU A 133 22.24 16.88 11.32
C GLU A 133 21.10 15.88 11.47
N PRO A 134 20.43 15.83 12.64
CA PRO A 134 19.25 15.02 12.81
C PRO A 134 18.16 15.50 11.86
N THR A 135 17.68 14.59 11.03
CA THR A 135 16.59 14.90 10.12
C THR A 135 15.32 15.06 10.94
N LYS A 136 14.67 16.22 10.84
CA LYS A 136 13.36 16.40 11.48
C LYS A 136 12.35 15.45 10.84
N LEU A 137 11.56 14.75 11.65
CA LEU A 137 10.47 13.87 11.20
C LEU A 137 9.48 14.58 10.25
N GLU A 138 9.34 15.90 10.37
CA GLU A 138 8.49 16.73 9.51
C GLU A 138 9.08 16.97 8.11
N ASP A 139 10.40 16.79 7.94
CA ASP A 139 11.09 16.92 6.67
C ASP A 139 10.90 15.66 5.84
N LYS A 140 9.77 15.62 5.13
CA LYS A 140 9.35 14.51 4.27
C LYS A 140 10.39 14.14 3.22
N ASP A 141 11.23 15.08 2.79
CA ASP A 141 12.22 14.87 1.75
C ASP A 141 13.48 14.15 2.26
N SER A 142 13.62 13.96 3.58
CA SER A 142 14.83 13.42 4.20
C SER A 142 14.57 12.13 5.01
N GLN A 143 13.40 11.53 4.81
CA GLN A 143 12.98 10.32 5.52
C GLN A 143 13.49 9.04 4.85
N VAL A 144 14.03 8.12 5.64
CA VAL A 144 14.68 6.90 5.15
C VAL A 144 13.78 5.98 4.32
N TRP A 145 12.47 5.99 4.55
CA TRP A 145 11.53 5.18 3.77
C TRP A 145 11.47 5.58 2.28
N ASN A 146 11.90 6.80 1.93
CA ASN A 146 12.02 7.21 0.52
C ASN A 146 13.21 6.53 -0.18
N LEU A 147 14.14 5.91 0.56
CA LEU A 147 15.24 5.11 0.00
C LEU A 147 14.84 3.67 -0.31
N ILE A 148 13.69 3.20 0.16
CA ILE A 148 13.18 1.85 -0.12
C ILE A 148 12.98 1.71 -1.63
N ASP A 149 13.49 0.62 -2.20
CA ASP A 149 13.27 0.21 -3.57
C ASP A 149 12.17 -0.85 -3.60
N LEU A 150 11.02 -0.51 -4.18
CA LEU A 150 9.93 -1.47 -4.27
C LEU A 150 10.22 -2.64 -5.22
N GLU A 151 11.21 -2.48 -6.10
CA GLU A 151 11.58 -3.52 -7.05
C GLU A 151 12.21 -4.75 -6.38
N THR A 152 12.84 -4.59 -5.19
CA THR A 152 13.35 -5.74 -4.44
C THR A 152 12.25 -6.67 -3.96
N PHE A 153 11.00 -6.18 -3.87
CA PHE A 153 9.83 -6.97 -3.51
C PHE A 153 9.11 -7.59 -4.72
N ARG A 154 9.58 -7.34 -5.95
CA ARG A 154 8.99 -7.89 -7.17
C ARG A 154 8.82 -9.42 -7.12
N PRO A 155 9.81 -10.23 -6.68
CA PRO A 155 9.65 -11.68 -6.58
C PRO A 155 8.51 -12.07 -5.64
N ALA A 156 8.42 -11.40 -4.48
CA ALA A 156 7.38 -11.64 -3.49
C ALA A 156 5.98 -11.24 -4.01
N ALA A 157 5.88 -10.14 -4.76
CA ALA A 157 4.64 -9.68 -5.39
C ALA A 157 4.17 -10.62 -6.52
N GLU A 158 5.09 -11.05 -7.40
CA GLU A 158 4.79 -12.01 -8.47
C GLU A 158 4.36 -13.36 -7.92
N ALA A 159 5.05 -13.85 -6.88
CA ALA A 159 4.73 -15.11 -6.26
C ALA A 159 3.36 -15.09 -5.54
N LEU A 160 2.98 -13.95 -4.95
CA LEU A 160 1.64 -13.75 -4.40
C LEU A 160 0.58 -13.79 -5.52
N ARG A 161 0.81 -13.09 -6.64
CA ARG A 161 -0.14 -13.08 -7.77
C ARG A 161 -0.35 -14.44 -8.40
N LYS A 162 0.74 -15.15 -8.69
CA LYS A 162 0.68 -16.49 -9.28
C LYS A 162 -0.17 -17.42 -8.42
N ARG A 163 0.05 -17.40 -7.11
CA ARG A 163 -0.71 -18.21 -6.14
C ARG A 163 -2.17 -17.79 -6.02
N THR A 164 -2.47 -16.49 -6.08
CA THR A 164 -3.88 -16.04 -6.09
C THR A 164 -4.62 -16.46 -7.36
N ALA A 165 -3.96 -16.51 -8.51
CA ALA A 165 -4.56 -16.99 -9.76
C ALA A 165 -4.83 -18.50 -9.72
N GLU A 166 -3.90 -19.29 -9.16
CA GLU A 166 -4.04 -20.74 -8.99
C GLU A 166 -5.14 -21.12 -7.96
N GLY A 167 -5.37 -20.30 -6.93
CA GLY A 167 -6.40 -20.52 -5.92
C GLY A 167 -7.83 -20.17 -6.34
N THR A 168 -8.02 -19.44 -7.45
CA THR A 168 -9.34 -19.02 -7.95
C THR A 168 -9.96 -19.95 -9.01
N ASP A 169 -9.23 -20.98 -9.45
CA ASP A 169 -9.62 -21.84 -10.59
C ASP A 169 -10.18 -23.23 -10.21
N SER A 170 -10.46 -23.49 -8.92
CA SER A 170 -11.18 -24.71 -8.51
C SER A 170 -12.67 -24.43 -8.31
N PRO A 171 -13.55 -24.70 -9.28
CA PRO A 171 -14.97 -24.83 -8.99
C PRO A 171 -15.14 -25.95 -7.94
N PRO A 172 -16.12 -25.85 -7.02
CA PRO A 172 -16.45 -26.99 -6.18
C PRO A 172 -16.81 -28.16 -7.11
N SER A 173 -15.98 -29.20 -7.08
CA SER A 173 -16.34 -30.47 -7.68
C SER A 173 -17.45 -31.04 -6.82
N GLU A 174 -18.69 -30.76 -7.20
CA GLU A 174 -19.84 -31.54 -6.76
C GLU A 174 -19.68 -32.94 -7.37
N GLU A 175 -19.02 -33.85 -6.65
CA GLU A 175 -19.12 -35.27 -6.96
C GLU A 175 -19.05 -36.14 -5.70
N GLY A 176 -20.16 -36.86 -5.46
CA GLY A 176 -20.36 -37.90 -4.44
C GLY A 176 -21.10 -37.38 -3.21
N THR A 177 -22.24 -37.93 -2.76
CA THR A 177 -22.50 -39.37 -2.66
C THR A 177 -24.00 -39.69 -2.53
N GLU A 178 -24.37 -40.83 -3.14
CA GLU A 178 -25.37 -41.80 -2.68
C GLU A 178 -26.87 -41.55 -2.90
N GLY A 179 -27.41 -42.43 -3.75
CA GLY A 179 -28.84 -42.60 -3.94
C GLY A 179 -29.53 -43.24 -2.74
N ASN A 180 -30.86 -43.12 -2.73
CA ASN A 180 -31.68 -44.14 -2.12
C ASN A 180 -33.03 -44.24 -2.84
N GLN A 181 -33.45 -45.50 -3.03
CA GLN A 181 -34.68 -45.92 -3.69
C GLN A 181 -35.91 -45.66 -2.81
N ALA A 182 -37.00 -45.23 -3.47
CA ALA A 182 -38.41 -45.64 -3.30
C ALA A 182 -39.08 -45.39 -1.91
N PRO A 183 -40.39 -45.65 -1.69
CA PRO A 183 -41.38 -46.43 -2.46
C PRO A 183 -42.21 -45.66 -3.50
#